data_AF-A0A352Q6K7-F1
#
_entry.id   AF-A0A352Q6K7-F1
#
_cell.length_a   1.000
_cell.length_b   1.000
_cell.length_c   1.000
_cell.angle_alpha   90.00
_cell.angle_beta   90.00
_cell.angle_gamma   90.00
#
_symmetry.space_group_name_H-M   'P 1'
#
loop_
_entity.id
_entity.type
_entity.pdbx_description
1 polymer ?
#
loop_
_entity_poly.entity_id
_entity_poly.type
_entity_poly.pdbx_seq_one_letter_code
_entity_poly.pdbx_strand_id
1 'polypeptide(L)'
;MPFIDLATGQQVSPQHPNAIKLETFVFDALPMCQTSIVYETDREDEFAPIKNASGDGVLDSPETSKRLQIERAAAWLAAKGVTLPRTDSGQTDATLEIKATTALYPDDLDSADLPAAIKPGESLLI
;
A
#
# COMPACT_ATOMS: atom_id res chain seq x y z
N MET A 1 2.21 25.67 13.57
CA MET A 1 2.22 26.26 12.22
C MET A 1 3.33 27.29 12.14
N PRO A 2 4.38 27.05 11.33
CA PRO A 2 5.40 28.06 11.05
C PRO A 2 4.75 29.36 10.55
N PHE A 3 5.25 30.50 10.99
CA PHE A 3 4.72 31.82 10.62
C PHE A 3 5.84 32.87 10.56
N ILE A 4 5.54 34.04 9.98
CA ILE A 4 6.44 35.19 10.02
C ILE A 4 6.01 36.09 11.18
N ASP A 5 6.94 36.39 12.09
CA ASP A 5 6.72 37.41 13.12
C ASP A 5 6.69 38.79 12.47
N LEU A 6 5.56 39.50 12.59
CA LEU A 6 5.34 40.78 11.93
C LEU A 6 6.18 41.92 12.54
N ALA A 7 6.64 41.80 13.79
CA ALA A 7 7.47 42.81 14.41
C ALA A 7 8.93 42.72 13.94
N THR A 8 9.43 41.49 13.74
CA THR A 8 10.84 41.23 13.43
C THR A 8 11.09 40.84 11.98
N GLY A 9 10.05 40.47 11.22
CA GLY A 9 10.14 39.93 9.87
C GLY A 9 10.75 38.53 9.79
N GLN A 10 11.01 37.87 10.93
CA GLN A 10 11.70 36.58 11.00
C GLN A 10 10.72 35.41 10.90
N GLN A 11 11.19 34.31 10.31
CA GLN A 11 10.44 33.05 10.33
C GLN A 11 10.55 32.38 11.69
N VAL A 12 9.41 31.99 12.26
CA VAL A 12 9.32 31.31 13.55
C VAL A 12 8.82 29.89 13.35
N SER A 13 9.55 28.92 13.88
CA SER A 13 9.09 27.54 14.04
C SER A 13 8.62 27.34 15.49
N PRO A 14 7.30 27.36 15.75
CA PRO A 14 6.77 27.37 17.11
C PRO A 14 7.00 26.02 17.81
N GLN A 15 7.35 26.06 19.10
CA GLN A 15 7.57 24.86 19.94
C GLN A 15 6.26 24.30 20.54
N HIS A 16 5.17 25.06 20.46
CA HIS A 16 3.85 24.69 20.96
C HIS A 16 2.78 24.98 19.89
N PRO A 17 1.61 24.29 19.92
CA PRO A 17 0.50 24.59 19.03
C PRO A 17 0.10 26.07 19.09
N ASN A 18 0.08 26.74 17.93
CA ASN A 18 -0.16 28.18 17.81
C ASN A 18 -1.30 28.52 16.81
N ALA A 19 -1.95 27.51 16.23
CA ALA A 19 -3.00 27.69 15.25
C ALA A 19 -3.93 26.46 15.24
N ILE A 20 -5.15 26.66 14.76
CA ILE A 20 -6.12 25.59 14.49
C ILE A 20 -6.23 25.47 12.97
N LYS A 21 -6.15 24.24 12.46
CA LYS A 21 -6.48 23.92 11.06
C LYS A 21 -7.89 23.35 11.05
N LEU A 22 -8.76 23.92 10.23
CA LEU A 22 -10.12 23.42 10.03
C LEU A 22 -10.12 22.56 8.76
N GLU A 23 -10.62 21.33 8.87
CA GLU A 23 -10.75 20.36 7.79
C GLU A 23 -12.14 19.75 7.83
N THR A 24 -12.72 19.47 6.67
CA THR A 24 -13.94 18.65 6.53
C THR A 24 -13.55 17.26 6.08
N PHE A 25 -14.30 16.24 6.50
CA PHE A 25 -14.05 14.88 6.04
C PHE A 25 -14.95 14.50 4.88
N VAL A 26 -14.39 13.83 3.87
CA VAL A 26 -15.15 13.41 2.68
C VAL A 26 -16.37 12.54 3.05
N PHE A 27 -16.27 11.77 4.13
CA PHE A 27 -17.34 10.90 4.62
C PHE A 27 -18.40 11.62 5.47
N ASP A 28 -18.23 12.92 5.78
CA ASP A 28 -19.30 13.74 6.40
C ASP A 28 -20.51 13.88 5.46
N ALA A 29 -20.35 13.58 4.17
CA ALA A 29 -21.43 13.54 3.18
C ALA A 29 -22.31 12.28 3.27
N LEU A 30 -21.86 11.19 3.93
CA LEU A 30 -22.60 9.92 3.96
C LEU A 30 -24.03 10.03 4.54
N PRO A 31 -24.29 10.80 5.62
CA PRO A 31 -25.64 10.99 6.14
C PRO A 31 -26.59 11.75 5.20
N MET A 32 -26.06 12.41 4.17
CA MET A 32 -26.86 13.14 3.17
C MET A 32 -27.36 12.21 2.05
N CYS A 33 -26.83 11.00 1.94
CA CYS A 33 -27.25 10.04 0.92
C CYS A 33 -28.66 9.50 1.22
N GLN A 34 -29.50 9.37 0.19
CA GLN A 34 -30.78 8.66 0.31
C GLN A 34 -30.59 7.18 0.66
N THR A 35 -29.49 6.60 0.19
CA THR A 35 -29.09 5.21 0.45
C THR A 35 -27.58 5.13 0.40
N SER A 36 -26.98 4.40 1.34
CA SER A 36 -25.57 4.06 1.36
C SER A 36 -25.41 2.55 1.44
N ILE A 37 -24.30 2.04 0.91
CA ILE A 37 -23.91 0.63 1.00
C ILE A 37 -22.53 0.53 1.63
N VAL A 38 -22.28 -0.57 2.32
CA VAL A 38 -20.96 -0.95 2.82
C VAL A 38 -20.53 -2.21 2.07
N TYR A 39 -19.32 -2.17 1.51
CA TYR A 39 -18.70 -3.31 0.85
C TYR A 39 -17.42 -3.65 1.60
N GLU A 40 -17.35 -4.89 2.09
CA GLU A 40 -16.17 -5.41 2.77
C GLU A 40 -15.25 -6.07 1.74
N THR A 41 -13.94 -5.97 1.96
CA THR A 41 -12.91 -6.55 1.11
C THR A 41 -11.74 -7.08 1.94
N ASP A 42 -10.94 -7.93 1.31
CA ASP A 42 -9.72 -8.47 1.88
C ASP A 42 -8.61 -7.41 1.87
N ARG A 43 -8.10 -7.12 3.07
CA ARG A 43 -7.04 -6.12 3.27
C ARG A 43 -5.81 -6.42 2.41
N GLU A 44 -5.44 -7.70 2.31
CA GLU A 44 -4.26 -8.15 1.57
C GLU A 44 -4.35 -7.91 0.07
N ASP A 45 -5.56 -7.83 -0.49
CA ASP A 45 -5.79 -7.54 -1.90
C ASP A 45 -6.01 -6.06 -2.20
N GLU A 46 -6.61 -5.30 -1.28
CA GLU A 46 -7.12 -3.95 -1.59
C GLU A 46 -6.52 -2.82 -0.75
N PHE A 47 -5.74 -3.09 0.32
CA PHE A 47 -5.32 -2.03 1.24
C PHE A 47 -3.89 -2.15 1.80
N ALA A 48 -2.98 -1.38 1.18
CA ALA A 48 -1.57 -1.22 1.59
C ALA A 48 -1.19 0.28 1.69
N PRO A 49 -1.60 1.00 2.76
CA PRO A 49 -1.41 2.44 2.85
C PRO A 49 0.04 2.83 3.17
N ILE A 50 0.40 4.05 2.77
CA ILE A 50 1.65 4.71 3.19
C ILE A 50 1.28 5.97 3.98
N LYS A 51 1.66 6.00 5.25
CA LYS A 51 1.41 7.06 6.23
C LYS A 51 2.70 7.53 6.92
N ASN A 52 3.69 6.64 7.06
CA ASN A 52 4.91 6.85 7.83
C ASN A 52 6.16 6.68 6.96
N ALA A 53 7.29 7.23 7.41
CA ALA A 53 8.60 6.92 6.83
C ALA A 53 9.00 5.47 7.16
N SER A 54 9.87 4.86 6.34
CA SER A 54 10.38 3.51 6.60
C SER A 54 11.27 3.47 7.85
N GLY A 55 11.27 2.33 8.53
CA GLY A 55 12.07 2.05 9.71
C GLY A 55 11.64 0.75 10.39
N ASP A 56 12.51 0.21 11.23
CA ASP A 56 12.27 -1.06 11.91
C ASP A 56 10.98 -1.02 12.74
N GLY A 57 10.07 -1.95 12.47
CA GLY A 57 8.78 -2.04 13.16
C GLY A 57 7.75 -0.97 12.77
N VAL A 58 8.06 -0.09 11.81
CA VAL A 58 7.14 0.97 11.37
C VAL A 58 6.13 0.43 10.35
N LEU A 59 4.86 0.50 10.72
CA LEU A 59 3.72 0.12 9.86
C LEU A 59 3.33 1.25 8.89
N ASP A 60 2.55 0.91 7.87
CA ASP A 60 2.02 1.82 6.86
C ASP A 60 3.10 2.73 6.29
N SER A 61 4.14 2.12 5.73
CA SER A 61 5.36 2.75 5.24
C SER A 61 5.65 2.28 3.81
N PRO A 62 6.53 2.94 3.05
CA PRO A 62 6.89 2.47 1.71
C PRO A 62 7.36 1.00 1.70
N GLU A 63 8.10 0.59 2.74
CA GLU A 63 8.58 -0.78 2.89
C GLU A 63 7.45 -1.79 3.13
N THR A 64 6.55 -1.50 4.08
CA THR A 64 5.44 -2.40 4.39
C THR A 64 4.43 -2.46 3.24
N SER A 65 4.18 -1.35 2.55
CA SER A 65 3.36 -1.32 1.32
C SER A 65 3.96 -2.16 0.21
N LYS A 66 5.27 -2.02 -0.06
CA LYS A 66 5.97 -2.83 -1.08
C LYS A 66 5.87 -4.32 -0.76
N ARG A 67 6.10 -4.70 0.49
CA ARG A 67 5.98 -6.10 0.93
C ARG A 67 4.57 -6.64 0.71
N LEU A 68 3.52 -5.90 1.11
CA LEU A 68 2.13 -6.34 0.90
C LEU A 68 1.80 -6.55 -0.58
N GLN A 69 2.28 -5.66 -1.47
CA GLN A 69 2.08 -5.83 -2.92
C GLN A 69 2.81 -7.06 -3.48
N ILE A 70 4.03 -7.34 -3.00
CA ILE A 70 4.76 -8.57 -3.35
C ILE A 70 4.00 -9.81 -2.88
N GLU A 71 3.50 -9.81 -1.63
CA GLU A 71 2.74 -10.94 -1.10
C GLU A 71 1.41 -11.15 -1.83
N ARG A 72 0.75 -10.08 -2.25
CA ARG A 72 -0.45 -10.15 -3.10
C ARG A 72 -0.13 -10.80 -4.45
N ALA A 73 0.92 -10.33 -5.13
CA ALA A 73 1.36 -10.93 -6.39
C ALA A 73 1.77 -12.40 -6.21
N ALA A 74 2.45 -12.72 -5.11
CA ALA A 74 2.77 -14.09 -4.72
C ALA A 74 1.52 -14.95 -4.55
N ALA A 75 0.51 -14.48 -3.81
CA ALA A 75 -0.73 -15.22 -3.60
C ALA A 75 -1.41 -15.55 -4.94
N TRP A 76 -1.47 -14.57 -5.86
CA TRP A 76 -2.07 -14.76 -7.18
C TRP A 76 -1.31 -15.77 -8.03
N LEU A 77 0.02 -15.66 -8.08
CA LEU A 77 0.86 -16.60 -8.82
C LEU A 77 0.79 -18.03 -8.24
N ALA A 78 0.81 -18.16 -6.92
CA ALA A 78 0.67 -19.45 -6.25
C ALA A 78 -0.68 -20.11 -6.56
N ALA A 79 -1.77 -19.33 -6.61
CA ALA A 79 -3.10 -19.83 -6.99
C ALA A 79 -3.15 -20.36 -8.43
N LYS A 80 -2.26 -19.90 -9.31
CA LYS A 80 -2.09 -20.41 -10.69
C LYS A 80 -1.00 -21.50 -10.80
N GLY A 81 -0.53 -22.03 -9.67
CA GLY A 81 0.40 -23.16 -9.61
C GLY A 81 1.88 -22.81 -9.68
N VAL A 82 2.25 -21.52 -9.62
CA VAL A 82 3.65 -21.10 -9.60
C VAL A 82 4.27 -21.43 -8.24
N THR A 83 5.41 -22.12 -8.25
CA THR A 83 6.17 -22.39 -7.03
C THR A 83 6.96 -21.16 -6.59
N LEU A 84 6.80 -20.71 -5.36
CA LEU A 84 7.41 -19.48 -4.84
C LEU A 84 8.47 -19.74 -3.78
N PRO A 85 9.58 -18.98 -3.80
CA PRO A 85 10.59 -19.04 -2.75
C PRO A 85 10.06 -18.34 -1.49
N ARG A 86 10.27 -18.96 -0.32
CA ARG A 86 9.87 -18.41 0.98
C ARG A 86 11.08 -18.33 1.90
N THR A 87 11.16 -17.26 2.68
CA THR A 87 12.14 -17.11 3.76
C THR A 87 11.74 -17.98 4.95
N ASP A 88 12.65 -18.15 5.93
CA ASP A 88 12.36 -18.83 7.19
C ASP A 88 11.20 -18.17 7.99
N SER A 89 10.93 -16.88 7.73
CA SER A 89 9.82 -16.13 8.33
C SER A 89 8.51 -16.22 7.54
N GLY A 90 8.47 -17.00 6.45
CA GLY A 90 7.30 -17.21 5.60
C GLY A 90 7.05 -16.12 4.55
N GLN A 91 7.92 -15.11 4.47
CA GLN A 91 7.81 -14.04 3.46
C GLN A 91 8.30 -14.53 2.10
N THR A 92 7.78 -13.95 1.03
CA THR A 92 8.24 -14.20 -0.34
C THR A 92 9.68 -13.72 -0.50
N ASP A 93 10.58 -14.64 -0.84
CA ASP A 93 12.00 -14.33 -1.10
C ASP A 93 12.22 -14.02 -2.59
N ALA A 94 11.47 -13.05 -3.10
CA ALA A 94 11.53 -12.55 -4.47
C ALA A 94 10.88 -11.16 -4.56
N THR A 95 11.20 -10.40 -5.60
CA THR A 95 10.46 -9.18 -5.95
C THR A 95 9.48 -9.49 -7.06
N LEU A 96 8.19 -9.45 -6.75
CA LEU A 96 7.11 -9.80 -7.67
C LEU A 96 6.24 -8.58 -7.95
N GLU A 97 6.00 -8.29 -9.23
CA GLU A 97 5.11 -7.22 -9.66
C GLU A 97 4.27 -7.71 -10.85
N ILE A 98 2.97 -7.43 -10.79
CA ILE A 98 2.01 -7.71 -11.85
C ILE A 98 1.48 -6.37 -12.34
N LYS A 99 1.72 -6.04 -13.61
CA LYS A 99 1.23 -4.79 -14.20
C LYS A 99 -0.29 -4.84 -14.26
N ALA A 100 -0.92 -3.69 -14.01
CA ALA A 100 -2.36 -3.53 -14.22
C ALA A 100 -2.79 -3.78 -15.69
N THR A 101 -1.88 -3.66 -16.66
CA THR A 101 -2.14 -4.01 -18.06
C THR A 101 -2.11 -5.51 -18.34
N THR A 102 -1.53 -6.29 -17.43
CA THR A 102 -1.43 -7.76 -17.53
C THR A 102 -2.58 -8.39 -16.76
N ALA A 103 -2.86 -7.93 -15.53
CA ALA A 103 -3.99 -8.39 -14.73
C ALA A 103 -4.48 -7.30 -13.77
N LEU A 104 -5.80 -7.13 -13.70
CA LEU A 104 -6.48 -6.33 -12.67
C LEU A 104 -6.98 -7.21 -11.52
N TYR A 105 -7.29 -8.47 -11.81
CA TYR A 105 -7.78 -9.50 -10.89
C TYR A 105 -6.97 -10.80 -11.05
N PRO A 106 -7.01 -11.71 -10.05
CA PRO A 106 -6.27 -12.99 -10.13
C PRO A 106 -6.61 -13.81 -11.37
N ASP A 107 -7.87 -13.78 -11.82
CA ASP A 107 -8.36 -14.59 -12.95
C ASP A 107 -7.87 -14.10 -14.32
N ASP A 108 -7.43 -12.85 -14.43
CA ASP A 108 -6.84 -12.34 -15.68
C ASP A 108 -5.54 -13.09 -16.03
N LEU A 109 -4.87 -13.67 -15.02
CA LEU A 109 -3.66 -14.48 -15.19
C LEU A 109 -3.90 -15.85 -15.85
N ASP A 110 -5.15 -16.29 -16.01
CA ASP A 110 -5.46 -17.59 -16.65
C ASP A 110 -4.98 -17.66 -18.10
N SER A 111 -4.84 -16.50 -18.75
CA SER A 111 -4.34 -16.38 -20.12
C SER A 111 -2.86 -15.99 -20.20
N ALA A 112 -2.22 -15.73 -19.06
CA ALA A 112 -0.83 -15.28 -19.00
C ALA A 112 0.14 -16.47 -19.11
N ASP A 113 1.29 -16.23 -19.75
CA ASP A 113 2.41 -17.18 -19.74
C ASP A 113 3.18 -17.02 -18.42
N LEU A 114 2.96 -17.95 -17.49
CA LEU A 114 3.52 -17.91 -16.15
C LEU A 114 4.69 -18.91 -16.00
N PRO A 115 5.76 -18.55 -15.28
CA PRO A 115 6.84 -19.49 -14.98
C PRO A 115 6.33 -20.59 -14.03
N ALA A 116 6.84 -21.81 -14.18
CA ALA A 116 6.50 -22.89 -13.25
C ALA A 116 7.01 -22.65 -11.82
N ALA A 117 8.14 -21.93 -11.67
CA ALA A 117 8.76 -21.63 -10.38
C ALA A 117 9.58 -20.34 -10.44
N ILE A 118 9.71 -19.68 -9.28
CA ILE A 118 10.53 -18.48 -9.07
C ILE A 118 11.69 -18.83 -8.12
N LYS A 119 12.88 -18.30 -8.38
CA LYS A 119 14.08 -18.55 -7.57
C LYS A 119 14.23 -17.54 -6.43
N PRO A 120 14.89 -17.93 -5.31
CA PRO A 120 15.26 -17.00 -4.26
C PRO A 120 15.99 -15.75 -4.79
N GLY A 121 15.56 -14.56 -4.36
CA GLY A 121 16.10 -13.27 -4.77
C GLY A 121 15.76 -12.83 -6.20
N GLU A 122 14.97 -13.60 -6.95
CA GLU A 122 14.59 -13.26 -8.32
C GLU A 122 13.66 -12.04 -8.36
N SER A 123 13.71 -11.29 -9.46
CA SER A 123 12.77 -10.20 -9.75
C SER A 123 11.93 -10.56 -10.97
N LEU A 124 10.63 -10.70 -10.78
CA LEU A 124 9.66 -10.99 -11.84
C LEU A 124 8.71 -9.82 -12.00
N LEU A 125 8.58 -9.34 -13.24
CA LEU A 125 7.60 -8.35 -13.65
C LEU A 125 6.83 -8.92 -14.83
N ILE A 126 5.54 -9.14 -14.65
CA ILE A 126 4.64 -9.64 -15.70
C ILE A 126 3.56 -8.60 -16.03
#